data_AF-A0A6B8VCW2-F1
#
_entry.id   AF-A0A6B8VCW2-F1
#
_cell.length_a   1.000
_cell.length_b   1.000
_cell.length_c   1.000
_cell.angle_alpha   90.00
_cell.angle_beta   90.00
_cell.angle_gamma   90.00
#
_symmetry.space_group_name_H-M   'P 1'
#
loop_
_entity.id
_entity.type
_entity.pdbx_description
1 polymer ?
#
loop_
_entity_poly.entity_id
_entity_poly.type
_entity_poly.pdbx_seq_one_letter_code
_entity_poly.pdbx_strand_id
1 'polypeptide(L)'
;MPNLGPTELIIIAVVLILLFGAKKLPDAARSLGRSMRIFKSEVKEMQNDGQPQPAIEQQPIQPQPIQQQPVQPQQVQQPYQQPQQPYQNPQQGQQ
;
A
#
# COMPACT_ATOMS: atom_id res chain seq x y z
N MET A 1 -5.05 -42.35 15.67
CA MET A 1 -5.49 -40.93 15.65
C MET A 1 -5.34 -40.46 14.21
N PRO A 2 -6.39 -39.88 13.58
CA PRO A 2 -6.25 -39.35 12.23
C PRO A 2 -5.19 -38.24 12.25
N ASN A 3 -4.10 -38.46 11.52
CA ASN A 3 -3.04 -37.47 11.39
C ASN A 3 -3.40 -36.59 10.19
N LEU A 4 -3.71 -35.31 10.47
CA LEU A 4 -3.91 -34.30 9.44
C LEU A 4 -2.54 -33.97 8.82
N GLY A 5 -2.14 -34.84 7.90
CA GLY A 5 -0.88 -34.70 7.18
C GLY A 5 -0.99 -33.68 6.04
N PRO A 6 0.15 -33.32 5.44
CA PRO A 6 0.19 -32.44 4.26
C PRO A 6 -0.74 -32.93 3.14
N THR A 7 -0.84 -34.25 2.95
CA THR A 7 -1.72 -34.87 1.96
C THR A 7 -3.20 -34.56 2.19
N GLU A 8 -3.67 -34.65 3.43
CA GLU A 8 -5.07 -34.38 3.78
C GLU A 8 -5.43 -32.91 3.52
N LEU A 9 -4.53 -31.99 3.86
CA LEU A 9 -4.70 -30.56 3.57
C LEU A 9 -4.77 -30.27 2.08
N ILE A 10 -3.97 -30.95 1.26
CA ILE A 10 -4.03 -30.81 -0.20
C ILE A 10 -5.39 -31.28 -0.72
N ILE A 11 -5.90 -32.42 -0.24
CA ILE A 11 -7.22 -32.94 -0.65
C ILE A 11 -8.32 -31.94 -0.31
N ILE A 12 -8.33 -31.39 0.91
CA ILE A 12 -9.30 -30.38 1.34
C ILE A 12 -9.20 -29.12 0.47
N ALA A 13 -7.99 -28.64 0.20
CA ALA A 13 -7.77 -27.48 -0.66
C ALA A 13 -8.30 -27.71 -2.08
N VAL A 14 -8.08 -28.90 -2.65
CA VAL A 14 -8.62 -29.28 -3.96
C VAL A 14 -10.15 -29.28 -3.94
N VAL A 15 -10.78 -29.86 -2.92
CA VAL A 15 -12.26 -29.84 -2.79
C VAL A 15 -12.79 -28.41 -2.70
N LEU A 16 -12.17 -27.54 -1.90
CA LEU A 16 -12.55 -26.12 -1.81
C LEU A 16 -12.39 -25.40 -3.16
N ILE A 17 -11.32 -25.68 -3.91
CA ILE A 17 -11.11 -25.11 -5.24
C ILE A 17 -12.18 -25.60 -6.22
N LEU A 18 -12.63 -26.85 -6.13
CA LEU A 18 -13.70 -27.37 -6.99
C LEU A 18 -15.05 -26.72 -6.67
N LEU A 19 -15.36 -26.48 -5.40
CA LEU A 19 -16.62 -25.88 -4.96
C LEU A 19 -16.69 -24.37 -5.23
N PHE A 20 -15.62 -23.64 -4.89
CA PHE A 20 -15.58 -22.17 -4.96
C PHE A 20 -14.89 -21.64 -6.23
N GLY A 21 -14.05 -22.44 -6.87
CA GLY A 21 -13.25 -22.07 -8.03
C GLY A 21 -11.86 -21.53 -7.69
N ALA A 22 -10.87 -21.84 -8.54
CA ALA A 22 -9.47 -21.46 -8.35
C ALA A 22 -9.23 -19.94 -8.27
N LYS A 23 -10.12 -19.13 -8.83
CA LYS A 23 -10.04 -17.65 -8.77
C LYS A 23 -10.66 -17.06 -7.49
N LYS A 24 -11.62 -17.74 -6.86
CA LYS A 24 -12.37 -17.19 -5.71
C LYS A 24 -11.66 -17.40 -4.38
N LEU A 25 -10.98 -18.52 -4.22
CA LEU A 25 -10.18 -18.81 -3.02
C LEU A 25 -9.07 -17.76 -2.78
N PRO A 26 -8.20 -17.41 -3.75
CA PRO A 26 -7.17 -16.40 -3.54
C PRO A 26 -7.74 -14.99 -3.36
N ASP A 27 -8.88 -14.68 -4.00
CA ASP A 27 -9.54 -13.39 -3.87
C ASP A 27 -10.14 -13.20 -2.46
N ALA A 28 -10.85 -14.22 -1.96
CA ALA A 28 -11.36 -14.26 -0.60
C ALA A 28 -10.22 -14.23 0.44
N ALA A 29 -9.15 -14.99 0.25
CA ALA A 29 -8.00 -14.96 1.15
C ALA A 29 -7.32 -13.57 1.15
N ARG A 30 -7.23 -12.90 0.00
CA ARG A 30 -6.65 -11.54 -0.10
C ARG A 30 -7.53 -10.46 0.54
N SER A 31 -8.85 -10.56 0.43
CA SER A 31 -9.76 -9.61 1.10
C SER A 31 -9.76 -9.83 2.61
N LEU A 32 -9.90 -11.08 3.05
CA LEU A 32 -9.82 -11.47 4.47
C LEU A 32 -8.48 -11.08 5.08
N GLY A 33 -7.36 -11.34 4.39
CA GLY A 33 -6.02 -11.00 4.86
C GLY A 33 -5.81 -9.49 5.05
N ARG A 34 -6.39 -8.66 4.17
CA ARG A 34 -6.37 -7.20 4.34
C ARG A 34 -7.16 -6.76 5.58
N SER A 35 -8.37 -7.29 5.76
CA SER A 35 -9.18 -7.01 6.97
C SER A 35 -8.50 -7.50 8.26
N MET A 36 -7.91 -8.70 8.24
CA MET A 36 -7.19 -9.25 9.39
C MET A 36 -5.95 -8.43 9.74
N ARG A 37 -5.24 -7.88 8.75
CA ARG A 37 -4.06 -7.03 9.00
C ARG A 37 -4.44 -5.76 9.74
N ILE A 38 -5.49 -5.07 9.30
CA ILE A 38 -5.99 -3.84 9.92
C ILE A 38 -6.49 -4.13 11.34
N PHE A 39 -7.31 -5.17 11.49
CA PHE A 39 -7.80 -5.60 12.80
C PHE A 39 -6.63 -5.94 13.74
N LYS A 40 -5.61 -6.65 13.26
CA LYS A 40 -4.46 -7.02 14.09
C LYS A 40 -3.58 -5.83 14.48
N SER A 41 -3.46 -4.79 13.64
CA SER A 41 -2.78 -3.56 14.03
C SER A 41 -3.54 -2.79 15.09
N GLU A 42 -4.86 -2.63 14.94
CA GLU A 42 -5.70 -1.92 15.91
C GLU A 42 -5.72 -2.66 17.26
N VAL A 43 -5.91 -3.98 17.23
CA VAL A 43 -5.88 -4.84 18.42
C VAL A 43 -4.50 -4.80 19.10
N LYS A 44 -3.41 -4.76 18.33
CA LYS A 44 -2.05 -4.67 18.88
C LYS A 44 -1.75 -3.30 19.49
N GLU A 45 -2.31 -2.23 18.94
CA GLU A 45 -2.20 -0.86 19.47
C GLU A 45 -2.92 -0.77 20.82
N MET A 46 -4.16 -1.27 20.90
CA MET A 46 -4.91 -1.37 22.16
C MET A 46 -4.20 -2.22 23.23
N GLN A 47 -3.39 -3.21 22.81
CA GLN A 47 -2.56 -4.01 23.72
C GLN A 47 -1.20 -3.37 24.03
N ASN A 48 -0.76 -2.36 23.29
CA ASN A 48 0.56 -1.72 23.44
C ASN A 48 0.57 -0.39 24.18
N ASP A 49 -0.57 0.11 24.66
CA ASP A 49 -0.67 1.31 25.52
C ASP A 49 0.13 1.23 26.86
N GLY A 50 0.94 0.18 27.07
CA GLY A 50 1.85 0.02 28.21
C GLY A 50 3.31 -0.31 27.88
N GLN A 51 3.76 -0.34 26.61
CA GLN A 51 5.16 -0.61 26.27
C GLN A 51 5.63 0.20 25.04
N PRO A 52 6.73 0.98 25.14
CA PRO A 52 7.27 1.70 23.99
C PRO A 52 7.90 0.70 23.02
N GLN A 53 7.28 0.53 21.84
CA GLN A 53 7.87 -0.26 20.77
C GLN A 53 8.85 0.58 19.94
N PRO A 54 10.07 0.08 19.69
CA PRO A 54 11.01 0.74 18.80
C PRO A 54 10.42 0.79 17.39
N ALA A 55 10.49 1.98 16.79
CA ALA A 55 10.13 2.22 15.41
C ALA A 55 10.94 1.29 14.50
N ILE A 56 10.31 0.23 14.01
CA ILE A 56 10.86 -0.52 12.88
C ILE A 56 10.60 0.34 11.65
N GLU A 57 11.71 0.88 11.17
CA GLU A 57 11.88 1.69 9.98
C GLU A 57 10.85 1.38 8.89
N GLN A 58 10.06 2.40 8.55
CA GLN A 58 9.60 2.56 7.17
C GLN A 58 10.85 2.40 6.31
N GLN A 59 10.91 1.35 5.49
CA GLN A 59 11.98 1.23 4.51
C GLN A 59 12.04 2.55 3.75
N PRO A 60 13.16 3.30 3.83
CA PRO A 60 13.33 4.44 2.95
C PRO A 60 13.24 3.88 1.54
N ILE A 61 12.50 4.60 0.70
CA ILE A 61 12.57 4.47 -0.75
C ILE A 61 14.06 4.59 -1.09
N GLN A 62 14.75 3.46 -1.24
CA GLN A 62 16.15 3.47 -1.63
C GLN A 62 16.18 3.96 -3.08
N PRO A 63 16.87 5.07 -3.39
CA PRO A 63 17.18 5.40 -4.77
C PRO A 63 18.00 4.23 -5.30
N GLN A 64 17.43 3.45 -6.22
CA GLN A 64 18.22 2.46 -6.94
C GLN A 64 19.34 3.23 -7.65
N PRO A 65 20.60 2.76 -7.59
CA PRO A 65 21.63 3.29 -8.47
C PRO A 65 21.16 3.05 -9.90
N ILE A 66 20.85 4.15 -10.59
CA ILE A 66 20.72 4.26 -12.03
C ILE A 66 21.91 3.52 -12.67
N GLN A 67 21.70 2.25 -13.03
CA GLN A 67 22.55 1.59 -14.01
C GLN A 67 22.31 2.33 -15.31
N GLN A 68 23.36 2.98 -15.80
CA GLN A 68 23.37 3.79 -17.01
C GLN A 68 23.05 2.91 -18.22
N GLN A 69 21.77 2.71 -18.50
CA GLN A 69 21.33 2.51 -19.88
C GLN A 69 21.41 3.88 -20.56
N PRO A 70 22.00 3.97 -21.77
CA PRO A 70 22.10 5.23 -22.47
C PRO A 70 20.71 5.82 -22.67
N VAL A 71 20.48 6.94 -22.01
CA VAL A 71 19.28 7.78 -22.08
C VAL A 71 19.08 8.25 -23.52
N GLN A 72 18.03 7.77 -24.19
CA GLN A 72 17.50 8.47 -25.35
C GLN A 72 16.62 9.63 -24.85
N PRO A 73 16.88 10.88 -25.28
CA PRO A 73 16.14 12.04 -24.79
C PRO A 73 14.76 12.16 -25.44
N GLN A 74 13.70 11.82 -24.71
CA GLN A 74 12.33 12.29 -24.98
C GLN A 74 11.82 13.11 -23.78
N GLN A 75 12.13 14.40 -23.86
CA GLN A 75 11.53 15.59 -23.25
C GLN A 75 10.37 15.37 -22.25
N VAL A 76 10.67 15.53 -20.96
CA VAL A 76 9.67 15.93 -19.95
C VAL A 76 9.72 17.45 -19.79
N GLN A 77 8.78 18.16 -20.43
CA GLN A 77 8.55 19.59 -20.22
C GLN A 77 7.73 19.80 -18.93
N GLN A 78 8.35 20.41 -17.93
CA GLN A 78 7.69 21.15 -16.84
C GLN A 78 7.56 22.63 -17.28
N PRO A 79 6.56 23.44 -16.84
CA PRO A 79 6.39 23.79 -15.42
C PRO A 79 4.96 24.13 -14.93
N TYR A 80 4.85 24.08 -13.61
CA TYR A 80 3.74 24.47 -12.74
C TYR A 80 3.15 25.87 -13.05
N GLN A 81 1.82 25.96 -13.19
CA GLN A 81 1.08 27.23 -13.06
C GLN A 81 0.58 27.35 -11.61
N GLN A 82 1.19 28.26 -10.85
CA GLN A 82 0.75 28.64 -9.51
C GLN A 82 -0.18 29.87 -9.64
N PRO A 83 -1.40 29.86 -9.09
CA PRO A 83 -2.21 31.07 -9.03
C PRO A 83 -1.60 32.05 -8.02
N GLN A 84 -0.96 33.11 -8.52
CA GLN A 84 -0.53 34.25 -7.70
C GLN A 84 -1.70 35.23 -7.52
N GLN A 85 -2.17 35.40 -6.29
CA GLN A 85 -2.92 36.57 -5.84
C GLN A 85 -2.29 36.98 -4.49
N PRO A 86 -1.68 38.18 -4.39
CA PRO A 86 -2.24 39.17 -3.47
C PRO A 86 -2.07 40.65 -3.89
N TYR A 87 -3.16 41.42 -3.73
CA TYR A 87 -3.28 42.87 -3.47
C TYR A 87 -2.60 43.90 -4.40
N GLN A 88 -3.43 44.67 -5.14
CA GLN A 88 -3.13 46.04 -5.52
C GLN A 88 -4.33 46.95 -5.20
N ASN A 89 -4.06 47.99 -4.41
CA ASN A 89 -5.01 48.83 -3.69
C ASN A 89 -5.85 49.75 -4.61
N PRO A 90 -7.09 50.10 -4.22
CA PRO A 90 -7.92 51.10 -4.90
C PRO A 90 -7.55 52.50 -4.41
N GLN A 91 -6.90 53.32 -5.25
CA GLN A 91 -6.81 54.75 -4.98
C GLN A 91 -6.35 55.57 -6.19
N GLN A 92 -7.00 56.73 -6.34
CA GLN A 92 -6.59 57.90 -7.11
C GLN A 92 -6.87 57.76 -8.62
N GLY A 93 -7.95 58.31 -9.18
CA GLY A 93 -8.46 59.66 -9.00
C GLY A 93 -7.96 60.52 -10.16
N GLN A 94 -8.88 61.27 -10.79
CA GLN A 94 -8.60 62.43 -11.65
C GLN A 94 -7.97 62.02 -13.01
N GLN A 95 -8.61 62.24 -14.16
CA GLN A 95 -9.22 63.47 -14.66
C GLN A 95 -10.30 63.14 -15.69
#